data_AF-A0A817P133-F1
#
_entry.id   AF-A0A817P133-F1
#
_cell.length_a   1.000
_cell.length_b   1.000
_cell.length_c   1.000
_cell.angle_alpha   90.00
_cell.angle_beta   90.00
_cell.angle_gamma   90.00
#
_symmetry.space_group_name_H-M   'P 1'
#
loop_
_entity.id
_entity.type
_entity.pdbx_description
1 polymer ?
#
loop_
_entity_poly.entity_id
_entity_poly.type
_entity_poly.pdbx_seq_one_letter_code
_entity_poly.pdbx_strand_id
1 'polypeptide(L)'
;MFLAQDVQDEKRKLKRIAIQHLTELNVFPSIPPSTNMDELRTQRISTRVFIVSVMLSLTILIIYTSAVSVTKTVTIQTPDINQYKQLYERYQKTLSCPCKQVSIDYKTFLHINYTIHQ
;
A
#
# COMPACT_ATOMS: atom_id res chain seq x y z
N MET A 1 -9.75 -42.98 -12.34
CA MET A 1 -11.07 -42.34 -12.45
C MET A 1 -11.79 -42.27 -11.09
N PHE A 2 -11.88 -43.37 -10.34
CA PHE A 2 -12.51 -43.42 -8.99
C PHE A 2 -11.92 -42.44 -7.95
N LEU A 3 -10.59 -42.27 -7.87
CA LEU A 3 -9.97 -41.36 -6.88
C LEU A 3 -10.32 -39.88 -7.08
N ALA A 4 -10.62 -39.45 -8.32
CA ALA A 4 -10.96 -38.06 -8.60
C ALA A 4 -12.41 -37.72 -8.22
N GLN A 5 -13.32 -38.70 -8.25
CA GLN A 5 -14.71 -38.52 -7.83
C GLN A 5 -14.82 -38.43 -6.31
N ASP A 6 -14.07 -39.25 -5.56
CA ASP A 6 -14.05 -39.24 -4.10
C ASP A 6 -13.55 -37.89 -3.54
N VAL A 7 -12.47 -37.36 -4.11
CA VAL A 7 -11.94 -36.02 -3.78
C VAL A 7 -12.94 -34.90 -4.09
N GLN A 8 -13.73 -35.04 -5.16
CA GLN A 8 -14.72 -34.05 -5.56
C GLN A 8 -15.93 -34.05 -4.60
N ASP A 9 -16.35 -35.21 -4.13
CA ASP A 9 -17.46 -35.37 -3.20
C ASP A 9 -17.10 -34.89 -1.78
N GLU A 10 -15.87 -35.14 -1.32
CA GLU A 10 -15.31 -34.55 -0.11
C GLU A 10 -15.34 -33.02 -0.15
N LYS A 11 -14.84 -32.41 -1.23
CA LYS A 11 -14.87 -30.94 -1.42
C LYS A 11 -16.29 -30.39 -1.40
N ARG A 12 -17.24 -31.09 -2.02
CA ARG A 12 -18.66 -30.70 -2.05
C ARG A 12 -19.30 -30.78 -0.67
N LYS A 13 -18.95 -31.80 0.13
CA LYS A 13 -19.40 -31.97 1.51
C LYS A 13 -18.86 -30.88 2.42
N LEU A 14 -17.56 -30.61 2.36
CA LEU A 14 -16.89 -29.50 3.06
C LEU A 14 -17.53 -28.15 2.74
N LYS A 15 -17.82 -27.88 1.46
CA LYS A 15 -18.49 -26.65 1.03
C LYS A 15 -19.87 -26.50 1.65
N ARG A 16 -20.65 -27.59 1.75
CA ARG A 16 -21.99 -27.55 2.37
C ARG A 16 -21.91 -27.23 3.86
N ILE A 17 -21.00 -27.87 4.58
CA ILE A 17 -20.76 -27.63 6.01
C ILE A 17 -20.33 -26.18 6.24
N ALA A 18 -19.40 -25.68 5.43
CA ALA A 18 -18.93 -24.30 5.52
C ALA A 18 -20.07 -23.28 5.27
N ILE A 19 -20.89 -23.50 4.24
CA ILE A 19 -22.05 -22.63 3.95
C ILE A 19 -23.04 -22.66 5.13
N GLN A 20 -23.32 -23.82 5.70
CA GLN A 20 -24.23 -23.94 6.83
C GLN A 20 -23.74 -23.12 8.03
N HIS A 21 -22.48 -23.29 8.42
CA HIS A 21 -21.89 -22.50 9.52
C HIS A 21 -21.87 -20.99 9.22
N LEU A 22 -21.64 -20.59 7.97
CA LEU A 22 -21.71 -19.18 7.55
C LEU A 22 -23.14 -18.63 7.64
N THR A 23 -24.17 -19.44 7.36
CA THR A 23 -25.57 -19.01 7.44
C THR A 23 -26.12 -18.96 8.86
N GLU A 24 -25.58 -19.74 9.78
CA GLU A 24 -25.96 -19.79 11.19
C GLU A 24 -25.19 -18.78 12.05
N LEU A 25 -24.18 -18.10 11.48
CA LEU A 25 -23.35 -17.15 12.20
C LEU A 25 -24.17 -15.99 12.76
N ASN A 26 -24.01 -15.76 14.07
CA ASN A 26 -24.59 -14.65 14.80
C ASN A 26 -23.55 -14.07 15.75
N VAL A 27 -23.00 -12.90 15.41
CA VAL A 27 -21.96 -12.21 16.19
C VAL A 27 -22.57 -11.45 17.37
N PHE A 28 -23.88 -11.20 17.35
CA PHE A 28 -24.60 -10.45 18.38
C PHE A 28 -25.68 -11.30 19.06
N PRO A 29 -25.33 -12.45 19.69
CA PRO A 29 -26.31 -13.25 20.41
C PRO A 29 -26.74 -12.54 21.70
N SER A 30 -28.00 -12.71 22.07
CA SER A 30 -28.50 -12.34 23.39
C SER A 30 -28.06 -13.35 24.46
N ILE A 31 -27.95 -12.90 25.71
CA ILE A 31 -27.65 -13.75 26.86
C ILE A 31 -28.81 -13.61 27.87
N PRO A 32 -29.62 -14.65 28.12
CA PRO A 32 -29.59 -15.98 27.49
C PRO A 32 -30.00 -15.97 26.00
N PRO A 33 -29.72 -17.06 25.24
CA PRO A 33 -30.10 -17.15 23.84
C PRO A 33 -31.59 -16.92 23.65
N SER A 34 -31.93 -16.01 22.74
CA SER A 34 -33.33 -15.68 22.48
C SER A 34 -34.05 -16.86 21.82
N THR A 35 -35.27 -17.13 22.28
CA THR A 35 -36.22 -18.03 21.63
C THR A 35 -37.19 -17.26 20.72
N ASN A 36 -37.16 -15.93 20.75
CA ASN A 36 -38.02 -15.09 19.94
C ASN A 36 -37.47 -14.97 18.51
N MET A 37 -38.32 -15.29 17.53
CA MET A 37 -37.96 -15.30 16.11
C MET A 37 -37.58 -13.91 15.57
N ASP A 38 -38.19 -12.84 16.07
CA ASP A 38 -37.91 -11.47 15.58
C ASP A 38 -36.58 -10.94 16.12
N GLU A 39 -36.23 -11.29 17.36
CA GLU A 39 -34.91 -11.00 17.92
C GLU A 39 -33.82 -11.75 17.15
N LEU A 40 -34.00 -13.05 16.90
CA LEU A 40 -33.05 -13.85 16.12
C LEU A 40 -32.85 -13.31 14.69
N ARG A 41 -33.94 -12.87 14.03
CA ARG A 41 -33.84 -12.20 12.72
C ARG A 41 -33.02 -10.93 12.80
N THR A 42 -33.29 -10.09 13.79
CA THR A 42 -32.57 -8.83 14.00
C THR A 42 -31.09 -9.08 14.26
N GLN A 43 -30.74 -10.03 15.13
CA GLN A 43 -29.36 -10.39 15.44
C GLN A 43 -28.59 -10.88 14.19
N ARG A 44 -29.23 -11.73 13.36
CA ARG A 44 -28.64 -12.19 12.08
C ARG A 44 -28.46 -11.05 11.08
N ILE A 45 -29.44 -10.13 10.96
CA ILE A 45 -29.33 -8.96 10.08
C ILE A 45 -28.18 -8.06 10.55
N SER A 46 -28.12 -7.74 11.84
CA SER A 46 -27.02 -6.96 12.42
C SER A 46 -25.67 -7.61 12.19
N THR A 47 -25.58 -8.93 12.33
CA THR A 47 -24.36 -9.69 12.00
C THR A 47 -23.94 -9.51 10.55
N ARG A 48 -24.88 -9.61 9.59
CA ARG A 48 -24.60 -9.40 8.16
C ARG A 48 -24.15 -7.98 7.87
N VAL A 49 -24.84 -6.99 8.42
CA VAL A 49 -24.50 -5.56 8.25
C VAL A 49 -23.11 -5.28 8.80
N PHE A 50 -22.79 -5.80 9.99
CA PHE A 50 -21.48 -5.66 10.60
C PHE A 50 -20.38 -6.26 9.74
N ILE A 51 -20.54 -7.50 9.28
CA ILE A 51 -19.54 -8.16 8.42
C ILE A 51 -19.33 -7.37 7.12
N VAL A 52 -20.42 -6.95 6.45
CA VAL A 52 -20.31 -6.13 5.24
C VAL A 52 -19.60 -4.82 5.52
N SER A 53 -19.93 -4.15 6.63
CA SER A 53 -19.30 -2.89 7.04
C SER A 53 -17.80 -3.06 7.30
N VAL A 54 -17.40 -4.12 8.01
CA VAL A 54 -15.99 -4.43 8.28
C VAL A 54 -15.24 -4.77 6.99
N MET A 55 -15.83 -5.58 6.11
CA MET A 55 -15.21 -5.90 4.83
C MET A 55 -15.05 -4.66 3.96
N LEU A 56 -16.03 -3.77 3.94
CA LEU A 56 -15.96 -2.50 3.21
C LEU A 56 -14.87 -1.60 3.78
N SER A 57 -14.79 -1.44 5.10
CA SER A 57 -13.77 -0.60 5.74
C SER A 57 -12.35 -1.13 5.51
N LEU A 58 -12.15 -2.45 5.61
CA LEU A 58 -10.88 -3.09 5.27
C LEU A 58 -10.52 -2.91 3.79
N THR A 59 -11.49 -3.03 2.89
CA THR A 59 -11.28 -2.82 1.45
C THR A 59 -10.83 -1.39 1.19
N ILE A 60 -11.49 -0.40 1.79
CA ILE A 60 -11.10 1.01 1.68
C ILE A 60 -9.68 1.22 2.22
N LEU A 61 -9.34 0.63 3.37
CA LEU A 61 -8.01 0.74 3.96
C LEU A 61 -6.92 0.12 3.07
N ILE A 62 -7.18 -1.05 2.47
CA ILE A 62 -6.25 -1.72 1.55
C ILE A 62 -6.04 -0.87 0.29
N ILE A 63 -7.12 -0.32 -0.27
CA ILE A 63 -7.02 0.56 -1.45
C ILE A 63 -6.22 1.80 -1.10
N TYR A 64 -6.51 2.45 0.04
CA TYR A 64 -5.78 3.63 0.48
C TYR A 64 -4.29 3.33 0.66
N THR A 65 -3.95 2.31 1.44
CA THR A 65 -2.55 1.94 1.71
C THR A 65 -1.77 1.53 0.47
N SER A 66 -2.42 0.89 -0.51
CA SER A 66 -1.79 0.53 -1.78
C SER A 66 -1.66 1.70 -2.77
N ALA A 67 -2.62 2.62 -2.77
CA ALA A 67 -2.61 3.82 -3.60
C ALA A 67 -1.65 4.90 -3.09
N VAL A 68 -1.27 4.87 -1.81
CA VAL A 68 -0.25 5.77 -1.26
C VAL A 68 1.09 5.45 -1.91
N SER A 69 1.45 6.27 -2.89
CA SER A 69 2.77 6.28 -3.50
C SER A 69 3.79 6.73 -2.45
N VAL A 70 4.55 5.79 -1.90
CA VAL A 70 5.63 6.12 -0.97
C VAL A 70 6.69 6.92 -1.73
N THR A 71 6.86 8.19 -1.37
CA THR A 71 7.92 9.02 -1.95
C THR A 71 9.26 8.49 -1.48
N LYS A 72 10.09 7.98 -2.40
CA LYS A 72 11.45 7.54 -2.10
C LYS A 72 12.44 8.63 -2.49
N THR A 73 13.29 9.02 -1.56
CA THR A 73 14.43 9.90 -1.84
C THR A 73 15.54 9.10 -2.50
N VAL A 74 15.94 9.48 -3.71
CA VAL A 74 17.04 8.85 -4.46
C VAL A 74 18.20 9.83 -4.51
N THR A 75 19.38 9.40 -4.03
CA THR A 75 20.61 10.20 -4.06
C THR A 75 21.47 9.78 -5.24
N ILE A 76 21.75 10.71 -6.14
CA ILE A 76 22.64 10.50 -7.28
C ILE A 76 23.97 11.21 -7.01
N GLN A 77 25.05 10.45 -6.98
CA GLN A 77 26.40 10.98 -6.76
C GLN A 77 26.96 11.48 -8.08
N THR A 78 27.49 12.72 -8.09
CA THR A 78 28.18 13.33 -9.24
C THR A 78 27.41 13.19 -10.57
N PRO A 79 26.18 13.74 -10.68
CA PRO A 79 25.42 13.68 -11.92
C PRO A 79 26.12 14.46 -13.04
N ASP A 80 26.00 13.98 -14.28
CA ASP A 80 26.34 14.79 -15.46
C ASP A 80 25.34 15.95 -15.64
N ILE A 81 25.76 17.00 -16.35
CA ILE A 81 24.90 18.17 -16.60
C ILE A 81 23.61 17.82 -17.34
N ASN A 82 23.62 16.83 -18.24
CA ASN A 82 22.42 16.41 -18.94
C ASN A 82 21.47 15.62 -18.03
N GLN A 83 22.02 14.78 -17.14
CA GLN A 83 21.23 14.07 -16.13
C GLN A 83 20.57 15.05 -15.15
N TYR A 84 21.31 16.07 -14.72
CA TYR A 84 20.75 17.13 -13.88
C TYR A 84 19.58 17.83 -14.58
N LYS A 85 19.72 18.23 -15.85
CA LYS A 85 18.65 18.88 -16.61
C LYS A 85 17.39 18.02 -16.69
N GLN A 86 17.53 16.73 -17.01
CA GLN A 86 16.41 15.79 -17.06
C GLN A 86 15.70 15.64 -15.70
N LEU A 87 16.48 15.56 -14.62
CA LEU A 87 15.94 15.47 -13.26
C LEU A 87 15.25 16.76 -12.83
N TYR A 88 15.81 17.92 -13.20
CA TYR A 88 15.24 19.22 -12.91
C TYR A 88 13.90 19.43 -13.63
N GLU A 89 13.80 19.06 -14.90
CA GLU A 89 12.54 19.12 -15.66
C GLU A 89 11.45 18.23 -15.05
N ARG A 90 11.81 17.06 -14.52
CA ARG A 90 10.84 16.09 -13.99
C ARG A 90 10.49 16.32 -12.51
N TYR A 91 11.43 16.80 -11.70
CA TYR A 91 11.32 16.84 -10.24
C TYR A 91 11.64 18.22 -9.65
N GLN A 92 11.44 19.31 -10.39
CA GLN A 92 11.81 20.68 -10.00
C GLN A 92 11.44 21.05 -8.55
N LYS A 93 10.28 20.62 -8.07
CA LYS A 93 9.76 20.96 -6.73
C LYS A 93 10.38 20.15 -5.60
N THR A 94 10.94 18.97 -5.89
CA THR A 94 11.45 18.02 -4.89
C THR A 94 12.94 17.72 -5.05
N LEU A 95 13.56 18.20 -6.12
CA LEU A 95 14.99 18.05 -6.38
C LEU A 95 15.78 18.96 -5.43
N SER A 96 16.74 18.36 -4.72
CA SER A 96 17.70 19.07 -3.89
C SER A 96 19.11 18.82 -4.40
N CYS A 97 19.85 19.89 -4.67
CA CYS A 97 21.25 19.83 -5.11
C CYS A 97 22.14 20.60 -4.13
N PRO A 98 22.59 19.95 -3.04
CA PRO A 98 23.56 20.56 -2.15
C PRO A 98 24.90 20.73 -2.87
N CYS A 99 25.52 21.90 -2.70
CA CYS A 99 26.87 22.14 -3.21
C CYS A 99 27.87 21.27 -2.42
N LYS A 100 28.69 20.48 -3.12
CA LYS A 100 29.77 19.69 -2.49
C LYS A 100 30.82 20.59 -1.82
N GLN A 101 31.06 21.76 -2.41
CA GLN A 101 32.02 22.74 -1.94
C GLN A 101 31.43 24.15 -2.13
N VAL A 102 31.42 24.95 -1.07
CA VAL A 102 30.77 26.28 -1.03
C VAL A 102 31.71 27.37 -1.55
N SER A 103 33.03 27.14 -1.49
CA SER A 103 34.05 28.08 -1.93
C SER A 103 35.18 27.35 -2.62
N ILE A 104 35.60 27.85 -3.78
CA ILE A 104 36.74 27.33 -4.54
C ILE A 104 37.88 28.35 -4.41
N ASP A 105 39.11 27.89 -4.14
CA ASP A 105 40.28 28.78 -4.08
C ASP A 105 40.46 29.45 -5.45
N TYR A 106 40.74 30.76 -5.45
CA TYR A 106 40.98 31.53 -6.67
C TYR A 106 42.11 30.91 -7.51
N LYS A 107 43.15 30.36 -6.86
CA LYS A 107 44.27 29.69 -7.52
C LYS A 107 43.86 28.46 -8.33
N THR A 108 42.72 27.85 -8.04
CA THR A 108 42.24 26.63 -8.72
C THR A 108 41.65 26.88 -10.10
N PHE A 109 41.18 28.10 -10.39
CA PHE A 109 40.57 28.43 -11.68
C PHE A 109 41.21 29.62 -12.40
N LEU A 110 41.94 30.47 -11.68
CA LEU A 110 42.67 31.59 -12.28
C LEU A 110 44.16 31.25 -12.42
N HIS A 111 44.55 31.01 -13.66
CA HIS A 111 45.94 30.88 -14.06
C HIS A 111 46.38 32.17 -14.76
N ILE A 112 46.93 33.12 -14.00
CA ILE A 112 47.39 34.40 -14.55
C ILE A 112 48.87 34.25 -14.93
N ASN A 113 49.14 34.12 -16.22
CA ASN A 113 50.49 34.26 -16.77
C ASN A 113 50.68 35.72 -17.20
N TYR A 114 51.51 36.47 -16.47
CA TYR A 114 51.91 37.80 -16.89
C TYR A 114 53.36 37.79 -17.33
N THR A 115 53.63 38.41 -18.48
CA THR A 115 54.98 38.75 -18.94
C THR A 115 55.10 40.26 -18.84
N ILE A 116 56.02 40.73 -17.99
CA ILE A 116 56.33 42.15 -17.90
C ILE A 116 57.09 42.52 -19.18
N HIS A 117 56.49 43.35 -20.03
CA HIS A 117 57.20 43.97 -21.14
C HIS A 117 58.07 45.08 -20.60
N GLN A 118 59.37 44.98 -20.91
CA GLN A 118 60.41 45.94 -20.57
C GLN A 118 60.60 46.94 -21.71
#